data_AF-A0AAX3KFG8-F1
#
_entry.id   AF-A0AAX3KFG8-F1
#
_cell.length_a   1.000
_cell.length_b   1.000
_cell.length_c   1.000
_cell.angle_alpha   90.00
_cell.angle_beta   90.00
_cell.angle_gamma   90.00
#
_symmetry.space_group_name_H-M   'P 1'
#
loop_
_entity.id
_entity.type
_entity.pdbx_description
1 polymer ?
#
loop_
_entity_poly.entity_id
_entity_poly.type
_entity_poly.pdbx_seq_one_letter_code
_entity_poly.pdbx_strand_id
1 'polypeptide(L)'
;MRDRAIAASGNPAISLENVAQAALREGPDGQKIRQTIDTLGERESAWLRNTPPHTLSSDRVMKSRSAEATALRAIHRAIISSVAFEAAATGAKPEAEDSLRQSLTNALEAIDQAPGSRADREGLLANMRDQLLAVASDGNHMKQLLHHSEQAYLAAELEKTFARYTNPSLSRSEDLDGHNP
;
A
#
# COMPACT_ATOMS: atom_id res chain seq x y z
N MET A 1 18.78 -18.99 1.35
CA MET A 1 18.15 -18.84 0.00
C MET A 1 19.19 -18.60 -1.08
N ARG A 2 20.07 -17.60 -0.89
CA ARG A 2 21.23 -17.35 -1.76
C ARG A 2 22.03 -18.62 -2.07
N ASP A 3 22.35 -19.42 -1.06
CA ASP A 3 23.15 -20.65 -1.25
C ASP A 3 22.43 -21.73 -2.06
N ARG A 4 21.09 -21.83 -1.97
CA ARG A 4 20.29 -22.76 -2.79
C ARG A 4 20.14 -22.27 -4.23
N ALA A 5 20.02 -20.97 -4.45
CA ALA A 5 19.97 -20.37 -5.78
C ALA A 5 21.33 -20.47 -6.50
N ILE A 6 22.43 -20.24 -5.78
CA ILE A 6 23.80 -20.42 -6.27
C ILE A 6 24.08 -21.89 -6.62
N ALA A 7 23.63 -22.82 -5.78
CA ALA A 7 23.78 -24.25 -6.04
C ALA A 7 22.96 -24.74 -7.25
N ALA A 8 21.77 -24.17 -7.49
CA ALA A 8 20.90 -24.55 -8.60
C ALA A 8 21.29 -23.88 -9.94
N SER A 9 21.84 -22.66 -9.93
CA SER A 9 22.23 -21.94 -11.14
C SER A 9 23.69 -22.16 -11.56
N GLY A 10 24.54 -22.69 -10.67
CA GLY A 10 25.98 -22.78 -10.87
C GLY A 10 26.70 -21.43 -10.95
N ASN A 11 26.00 -20.32 -10.74
CA ASN A 11 26.53 -18.97 -10.89
C ASN A 11 26.50 -18.21 -9.54
N PRO A 12 27.65 -18.03 -8.86
CA PRO A 12 27.73 -17.38 -7.57
C PRO A 12 27.42 -15.87 -7.59
N ALA A 13 27.28 -15.28 -8.78
CA ALA A 13 27.08 -13.85 -8.99
C ALA A 13 25.61 -13.42 -9.18
N ILE A 14 24.62 -14.26 -8.83
CA ILE A 14 23.21 -13.83 -8.84
C ILE A 14 22.99 -12.83 -7.70
N SER A 15 23.03 -11.53 -8.02
CA SER A 15 22.63 -10.44 -7.13
C SER A 15 21.12 -10.26 -7.12
N LEU A 16 20.63 -9.50 -6.15
CA LEU A 16 19.21 -9.18 -6.03
C LEU A 16 18.72 -8.37 -7.26
N GLU A 17 19.55 -7.48 -7.81
CA GLU A 17 19.25 -6.74 -9.04
C GLU A 17 19.04 -7.66 -10.24
N ASN A 18 19.82 -8.74 -10.36
CA ASN A 18 19.67 -9.71 -11.46
C ASN A 18 18.32 -10.44 -11.38
N VAL A 19 17.85 -10.75 -10.17
CA VAL A 19 16.53 -11.37 -9.94
C VAL A 19 15.41 -10.36 -10.19
N ALA A 20 15.57 -9.11 -9.76
CA ALA A 20 14.59 -8.05 -9.99
C ALA A 20 14.43 -7.74 -11.48
N GLN A 21 15.54 -7.61 -12.22
CA GLN A 21 15.49 -7.44 -13.67
C GLN A 21 14.87 -8.64 -14.38
N ALA A 22 15.18 -9.87 -13.96
CA ALA A 22 14.58 -11.07 -14.54
C ALA A 22 13.07 -11.16 -14.24
N ALA A 23 12.64 -10.72 -13.05
CA ALA A 23 11.24 -10.65 -12.66
C ALA A 23 10.46 -9.56 -13.41
N LEU A 24 11.12 -8.56 -13.99
CA LEU A 24 10.50 -7.50 -14.79
C LEU A 24 10.41 -7.84 -16.28
N ARG A 25 11.08 -8.90 -16.76
CA ARG A 25 10.99 -9.32 -18.16
C ARG A 25 9.59 -9.82 -18.51
N GLU A 26 9.13 -9.45 -19.70
CA GLU A 26 7.92 -9.99 -20.30
C GLU A 26 8.22 -11.37 -20.91
N GLY A 27 7.35 -12.34 -20.63
CA GLY A 27 7.52 -13.74 -21.06
C GLY A 27 7.35 -14.77 -19.93
N PRO A 28 7.37 -16.07 -20.28
CA PRO A 28 7.05 -17.17 -19.36
C PRO A 28 8.05 -17.27 -18.20
N ASP A 29 9.32 -16.95 -18.43
CA ASP A 29 10.35 -17.01 -17.39
C ASP A 29 10.19 -15.92 -16.33
N GLY A 30 9.92 -14.67 -16.75
CA GLY A 30 9.64 -13.57 -15.82
C GLY A 30 8.36 -13.81 -15.02
N GLN A 31 7.34 -14.38 -15.66
CA GLN A 31 6.09 -14.77 -14.99
C GLN A 31 6.31 -15.87 -13.94
N LYS A 32 7.13 -16.87 -14.25
CA LYS A 32 7.48 -17.95 -13.31
C LYS A 32 8.25 -17.42 -12.10
N ILE A 33 9.15 -16.45 -12.30
CA ILE A 33 9.88 -15.81 -11.19
C ILE A 33 8.90 -15.02 -10.30
N ARG A 34 8.01 -14.20 -10.89
CA ARG A 34 6.97 -13.47 -10.13
C ARG A 34 6.08 -14.42 -9.33
N GLN A 35 5.58 -15.48 -9.96
CA GLN A 35 4.77 -16.51 -9.28
C GLN A 35 5.55 -17.22 -8.16
N THR A 36 6.84 -17.46 -8.35
CA THR A 36 7.68 -18.11 -7.32
C THR A 36 7.92 -17.16 -6.14
N ILE A 37 8.10 -15.86 -6.40
CA ILE A 37 8.17 -14.82 -5.36
C ILE A 37 6.84 -14.75 -4.59
N ASP A 38 5.71 -14.73 -5.29
CA ASP A 38 4.38 -14.72 -4.66
C ASP A 38 4.13 -15.98 -3.82
N THR A 39 4.51 -17.15 -4.34
CA THR A 39 4.35 -18.44 -3.64
C THR A 39 5.26 -18.54 -2.41
N LEU A 40 6.49 -18.04 -2.50
CA LEU A 40 7.40 -17.96 -1.37
C LEU A 40 6.92 -16.92 -0.34
N GLY A 41 6.39 -15.79 -0.80
CA GLY A 41 5.76 -14.79 0.04
C GLY A 41 4.55 -15.36 0.79
N GLU A 42 3.71 -16.16 0.14
CA GLU A 42 2.58 -16.83 0.80
C GLU A 42 3.04 -17.95 1.76
N ARG A 43 4.17 -18.62 1.46
CA ARG A 43 4.75 -19.65 2.33
C ARG A 43 5.45 -19.07 3.55
N GLU A 44 6.16 -17.95 3.41
CA GLU A 44 6.73 -17.23 4.55
C GLU A 44 5.66 -16.47 5.34
N SER A 45 4.60 -15.98 4.69
CA SER A 45 3.42 -15.46 5.39
C SER A 45 2.70 -16.58 6.16
N ALA A 46 2.73 -17.82 5.69
CA ALA A 46 2.26 -18.98 6.46
C ALA A 46 3.11 -19.24 7.72
N TRP A 47 4.41 -18.94 7.70
CA TRP A 47 5.26 -18.98 8.89
C TRP A 47 4.94 -17.83 9.86
N LEU A 48 4.64 -16.63 9.35
CA LEU A 48 4.06 -15.54 10.17
C LEU A 48 2.65 -15.86 10.71
N ARG A 49 1.93 -16.81 10.09
CA ARG A 49 0.64 -17.35 10.53
C ARG A 49 0.74 -18.53 11.52
N ASN A 50 1.93 -19.08 11.79
CA ASN A 50 2.16 -20.11 12.81
C ASN A 50 2.89 -19.47 14.01
N THR A 51 2.34 -19.24 15.20
CA THR A 51 1.04 -19.54 15.80
C THR A 51 0.92 -18.49 16.92
N PRO A 52 0.07 -17.46 16.81
CA PRO A 52 -0.18 -16.60 17.96
C PRO A 52 -0.88 -17.45 19.03
N PRO A 53 -0.55 -17.35 20.33
CA PRO A 53 -1.39 -17.94 21.37
C PRO A 53 -2.83 -17.48 21.16
N HIS A 54 -3.79 -18.33 21.53
CA HIS A 54 -5.26 -18.16 21.37
C HIS A 54 -5.82 -16.80 21.82
N THR A 55 -5.04 -15.99 22.54
CA THR A 55 -5.30 -14.60 22.91
C THR A 55 -5.09 -13.57 21.78
N LEU A 56 -4.33 -13.92 20.73
CA LEU A 56 -3.98 -13.06 19.59
C LEU A 56 -4.65 -13.48 18.27
N SER A 57 -5.51 -14.50 18.28
CA SER A 57 -6.27 -14.96 17.10
C SER A 57 -7.71 -14.45 17.07
N SER A 58 -8.07 -13.47 17.92
CA SER A 58 -9.41 -12.90 17.87
C SER A 58 -9.65 -12.19 16.54
N ASP A 59 -10.91 -12.18 16.07
CA ASP A 59 -11.29 -11.51 14.82
C ASP A 59 -10.85 -10.04 14.79
N ARG A 60 -10.81 -9.38 15.96
CA ARG A 60 -10.33 -8.01 16.10
C ARG A 60 -8.84 -7.88 15.79
N VAL A 61 -8.02 -8.80 16.28
CA VAL A 61 -6.57 -8.82 16.03
C VAL A 61 -6.29 -9.19 14.57
N MET A 62 -7.04 -10.12 13.99
CA MET A 62 -6.90 -10.48 12.58
C MET A 62 -7.32 -9.36 11.64
N LYS A 63 -8.42 -8.65 11.94
CA LYS A 63 -8.82 -7.43 11.21
C LYS A 63 -7.74 -6.35 11.31
N SER A 64 -7.18 -6.15 12.50
CA SER A 64 -6.09 -5.20 12.71
C SER A 64 -4.87 -5.53 11.83
N ARG A 65 -4.40 -6.77 11.86
CA ARG A 65 -3.27 -7.23 11.03
C ARG A 65 -3.55 -7.12 9.54
N SER A 66 -4.79 -7.37 9.12
CA SER A 66 -5.18 -7.24 7.71
C SER A 66 -5.14 -5.78 7.23
N ALA A 67 -5.55 -4.84 8.08
CA ALA A 67 -5.49 -3.41 7.78
C ALA A 67 -4.04 -2.89 7.76
N GLU A 68 -3.20 -3.33 8.69
CA GLU A 68 -1.76 -3.04 8.70
C GLU A 68 -1.06 -3.56 7.44
N ALA A 69 -1.32 -4.82 7.06
CA ALA A 69 -0.80 -5.39 5.82
C ALA A 69 -1.30 -4.65 4.57
N THR A 70 -2.54 -4.13 4.61
CA THR A 70 -3.10 -3.32 3.53
C THR A 70 -2.38 -1.99 3.40
N ALA A 71 -2.10 -1.30 4.51
CA ALA A 71 -1.31 -0.07 4.54
C ALA A 71 0.09 -0.29 3.97
N LEU A 72 0.79 -1.33 4.42
CA LEU A 72 2.12 -1.67 3.91
C LEU A 72 2.08 -1.96 2.40
N ARG A 73 1.11 -2.76 1.91
CA ARG A 73 0.98 -3.04 0.47
C ARG A 73 0.71 -1.77 -0.34
N ALA A 74 -0.13 -0.87 0.17
CA ALA A 74 -0.43 0.39 -0.50
C ALA A 74 0.81 1.29 -0.58
N ILE A 75 1.59 1.40 0.50
CA ILE A 75 2.88 2.09 0.52
C ILE A 75 3.81 1.52 -0.56
N HIS A 76 4.04 0.20 -0.57
CA HIS A 76 4.92 -0.43 -1.55
C HIS A 76 4.44 -0.21 -2.99
N ARG A 77 3.12 -0.24 -3.22
CA ARG A 77 2.55 0.06 -4.54
C ARG A 77 2.83 1.50 -4.97
N ALA A 78 2.73 2.47 -4.06
CA ALA A 78 3.08 3.86 -4.34
C ALA A 78 4.57 4.01 -4.69
N ILE A 79 5.46 3.29 -3.99
CA ILE A 79 6.90 3.26 -4.31
C ILE A 79 7.17 2.61 -5.67
N ILE A 80 6.48 1.53 -6.02
CA ILE A 80 6.61 0.92 -7.36
C ILE A 80 6.14 1.89 -8.44
N SER A 81 5.04 2.61 -8.20
CA SER A 81 4.54 3.63 -9.12
C SER A 81 5.50 4.82 -9.27
N SER A 82 6.25 5.19 -8.23
CA SER A 82 7.24 6.26 -8.35
C SER A 82 8.44 5.82 -9.18
N VAL A 83 8.90 4.58 -9.02
CA VAL A 83 9.92 3.98 -9.88
C VAL A 83 9.45 3.90 -11.34
N ALA A 84 8.18 3.53 -11.57
CA ALA A 84 7.59 3.49 -12.91
C ALA A 84 7.51 4.88 -13.55
N PHE A 85 7.17 5.91 -12.77
CA PHE A 85 7.17 7.31 -13.21
C PHE A 85 8.57 7.80 -13.59
N GLU A 86 9.57 7.50 -12.76
CA GLU A 86 10.98 7.84 -13.03
C GLU A 86 11.51 7.15 -14.29
N ALA A 87 11.09 5.91 -14.54
CA ALA A 87 11.48 5.13 -15.72
C ALA A 87 10.66 5.45 -16.98
N ALA A 88 9.57 6.21 -16.88
CA ALA A 88 8.67 6.47 -18.00
C ALA A 88 9.32 7.36 -19.07
N ALA A 89 9.11 6.99 -20.34
CA ALA A 89 9.47 7.84 -21.47
C ALA A 89 8.69 9.16 -21.42
N THR A 90 9.25 10.24 -21.97
CA THR A 90 8.66 11.60 -21.90
C THR A 90 7.20 11.66 -22.34
N GLY A 91 6.79 10.88 -23.35
CA GLY A 91 5.40 10.82 -23.81
C GLY A 91 4.43 10.07 -22.88
N ALA A 92 4.94 9.18 -22.03
CA ALA A 92 4.15 8.40 -21.06
C ALA A 92 4.22 8.97 -19.63
N LYS A 93 5.03 10.01 -19.40
CA LYS A 93 5.15 10.66 -18.09
C LYS A 93 3.82 11.15 -17.51
N PRO A 94 2.90 11.78 -18.27
CA PRO A 94 1.62 12.23 -17.71
C PRO A 94 0.78 11.08 -17.14
N GLU A 95 0.64 9.98 -17.89
CA GLU A 95 -0.12 8.80 -17.43
C GLU A 95 0.53 8.12 -16.22
N ALA A 96 1.87 8.06 -16.20
CA ALA A 96 2.62 7.54 -15.07
C ALA A 96 2.50 8.44 -13.82
N GLU A 97 2.43 9.76 -14.01
CA GLU A 97 2.21 10.73 -12.93
C GLU A 97 0.82 10.57 -12.33
N ASP A 98 -0.22 10.42 -13.15
CA ASP A 98 -1.59 10.17 -12.68
C ASP A 98 -1.68 8.86 -11.89
N SER A 99 -1.05 7.81 -12.40
CA SER A 99 -0.97 6.51 -11.72
C SER A 99 -0.24 6.59 -10.37
N LEU A 100 0.82 7.41 -10.30
CA LEU A 100 1.55 7.70 -9.08
C LEU A 100 0.69 8.46 -8.09
N ARG A 101 0.03 9.55 -8.51
CA ARG A 101 -0.88 10.34 -7.68
C ARG A 101 -1.98 9.48 -7.07
N GLN A 102 -2.60 8.62 -7.88
CA GLN A 102 -3.63 7.70 -7.40
C GLN A 102 -3.07 6.70 -6.37
N SER A 103 -1.87 6.16 -6.62
CA SER A 103 -1.24 5.20 -5.71
C SER A 103 -0.84 5.85 -4.38
N LEU A 104 -0.39 7.11 -4.39
CA LEU A 104 -0.11 7.89 -3.19
C LEU A 104 -1.38 8.19 -2.39
N THR A 105 -2.46 8.61 -3.04
CA THR A 105 -3.75 8.82 -2.38
C THR A 105 -4.28 7.54 -1.73
N ASN A 106 -4.17 6.40 -2.42
CA ASN A 106 -4.55 5.10 -1.87
C ASN A 106 -3.70 4.69 -0.67
N ALA A 107 -2.39 5.01 -0.69
CA ALA A 107 -1.51 4.76 0.44
C ALA A 107 -1.87 5.62 1.65
N LEU A 108 -2.18 6.90 1.44
CA LEU A 108 -2.62 7.81 2.50
C LEU A 108 -3.93 7.32 3.16
N GLU A 109 -4.91 6.92 2.35
CA GLU A 109 -6.17 6.35 2.87
C GLU A 109 -5.92 5.05 3.67
N ALA A 110 -5.06 4.17 3.16
CA ALA A 110 -4.75 2.91 3.85
C ALA A 110 -3.97 3.14 5.15
N ILE A 111 -3.10 4.15 5.22
CA ILE A 111 -2.40 4.54 6.45
C ILE A 111 -3.37 5.14 7.47
N ASP A 112 -4.32 5.98 7.04
CA ASP A 112 -5.30 6.55 7.96
C ASP A 112 -6.21 5.47 8.56
N GLN A 113 -6.61 4.50 7.75
CA GLN A 113 -7.38 3.32 8.17
C GLN A 113 -6.54 2.27 8.92
N ALA A 114 -5.22 2.44 8.99
CA ALA A 114 -4.36 1.51 9.69
C ALA A 114 -4.64 1.56 11.21
N PRO A 115 -4.78 0.40 11.86
CA PRO A 115 -5.00 0.32 13.29
C PRO A 115 -3.71 0.69 14.02
N GLY A 116 -3.84 1.47 15.09
CA GLY A 116 -2.70 1.88 15.88
C GLY A 116 -2.87 3.26 16.48
N SER A 117 -1.84 3.69 17.18
CA SER A 117 -1.76 5.05 17.69
C SER A 117 -1.50 6.04 16.54
N ARG A 118 -1.63 7.33 16.84
CA ARG A 118 -1.20 8.38 15.93
C ARG A 118 0.29 8.28 15.60
N ALA A 119 1.12 7.89 16.58
CA ALA A 119 2.56 7.73 16.38
C ALA A 119 2.89 6.61 15.38
N ASP A 120 2.12 5.51 15.39
CA ASP A 120 2.31 4.41 14.43
C ASP A 120 1.99 4.86 13.00
N ARG A 121 0.90 5.63 12.82
CA ARG A 121 0.53 6.21 11.53
C ARG A 121 1.53 7.25 11.04
N GLU A 122 2.03 8.10 11.93
CA GLU A 122 3.13 9.04 11.62
C GLU A 122 4.41 8.29 11.22
N GLY A 123 4.70 7.15 11.85
CA GLY A 123 5.79 6.26 11.48
C GLY A 123 5.63 5.65 10.07
N LEU A 124 4.42 5.20 9.72
CA LEU A 124 4.10 4.70 8.37
C LEU A 124 4.23 5.80 7.31
N LEU A 125 3.75 7.02 7.60
CA LEU A 125 3.90 8.17 6.72
C LEU A 125 5.36 8.55 6.52
N ALA A 126 6.14 8.60 7.60
CA ALA A 126 7.58 8.88 7.54
C ALA A 126 8.31 7.83 6.70
N ASN A 127 8.00 6.54 6.93
CA ASN A 127 8.56 5.44 6.17
C ASN A 127 8.23 5.53 4.67
N MET A 128 6.98 5.83 4.32
CA MET A 128 6.57 6.05 2.93
C MET A 128 7.35 7.21 2.30
N ARG A 129 7.44 8.35 3.00
CA ARG A 129 8.16 9.54 2.52
C ARG A 129 9.64 9.25 2.31
N ASP A 130 10.29 8.59 3.25
CA ASP A 130 11.72 8.29 3.18
C ASP A 130 12.02 7.34 2.01
N GLN A 131 11.20 6.30 1.81
CA GLN A 131 11.32 5.40 0.66
C GLN A 131 11.06 6.13 -0.67
N LEU A 132 10.06 6.99 -0.72
CA LEU A 132 9.69 7.76 -1.91
C LEU A 132 10.83 8.69 -2.34
N LEU A 133 11.49 9.35 -1.38
CA LEU A 133 12.64 10.22 -1.65
C LEU A 133 13.90 9.45 -2.03
N ALA A 134 14.06 8.22 -1.53
CA ALA A 134 15.22 7.39 -1.87
C ALA A 134 15.22 6.93 -3.33
N VAL A 135 14.05 6.81 -3.96
CA VAL A 135 13.90 6.39 -5.37
C VAL A 135 13.72 7.55 -6.35
N ALA A 136 13.49 8.77 -5.87
CA ALA A 136 13.23 9.93 -6.72
C ALA A 136 14.53 10.50 -7.32
N SER A 137 14.53 10.81 -8.62
CA SER A 137 15.62 11.57 -9.24
C SER A 137 15.51 13.07 -8.93
N ASP A 138 14.27 13.57 -8.86
CA ASP A 138 13.94 14.92 -8.36
C ASP A 138 13.13 14.82 -7.06
N GLY A 139 13.86 14.85 -5.94
CA GLY A 139 13.25 14.79 -4.62
C GLY A 139 12.35 15.99 -4.27
N ASN A 140 12.51 17.15 -4.92
CA ASN A 140 11.64 18.30 -4.67
C ASN A 140 10.31 18.15 -5.39
N HIS A 141 10.35 17.71 -6.66
CA HIS A 141 9.14 17.37 -7.40
C HIS A 141 8.33 16.29 -6.69
N MET A 142 9.00 15.23 -6.22
CA MET A 142 8.33 14.13 -5.52
C MET A 142 7.70 14.56 -4.19
N LYS A 143 8.31 15.50 -3.45
CA LYS A 143 7.69 16.11 -2.26
C LYS A 143 6.43 16.90 -2.61
N GLN A 144 6.47 17.69 -3.69
CA GLN A 144 5.31 18.46 -4.13
C GLN A 144 4.16 17.53 -4.55
N LEU A 145 4.48 16.46 -5.27
CA LEU A 145 3.51 15.48 -5.72
C LEU A 145 2.86 14.75 -4.53
N LEU A 146 3.65 14.33 -3.53
CA LEU A 146 3.13 13.79 -2.27
C LEU A 146 2.23 14.81 -1.55
N HIS A 147 2.64 16.07 -1.45
CA HIS A 147 1.85 17.10 -0.80
C HIS A 147 0.52 17.37 -1.50
N HIS A 148 0.50 17.37 -2.84
CA HIS A 148 -0.74 17.49 -3.61
C HIS A 148 -1.66 16.29 -3.39
N SER A 149 -1.12 15.07 -3.33
CA SER A 149 -1.88 13.86 -2.99
C SER A 149 -2.46 13.93 -1.58
N GLU A 150 -1.72 14.46 -0.59
CA GLU A 150 -2.22 14.69 0.77
C GLU A 150 -3.40 15.68 0.78
N GLN A 151 -3.27 16.81 0.08
CA GLN A 151 -4.36 17.78 -0.03
C GLN A 151 -5.60 17.19 -0.71
N ALA A 152 -5.41 16.44 -1.79
CA ALA A 152 -6.51 15.79 -2.51
C ALA A 152 -7.22 14.76 -1.62
N TYR A 153 -6.46 13.96 -0.87
CA TYR A 153 -7.01 13.00 0.10
C TYR A 153 -7.84 13.70 1.18
N LEU A 154 -7.30 14.76 1.81
CA LEU A 154 -8.00 15.51 2.86
C LEU A 154 -9.28 16.18 2.34
N ALA A 155 -9.25 16.72 1.11
CA ALA A 155 -10.43 17.31 0.47
C ALA A 155 -11.53 16.26 0.25
N ALA A 156 -11.17 15.07 -0.25
CA ALA A 156 -12.11 13.97 -0.44
C ALA A 156 -12.69 13.46 0.89
N GLU A 157 -11.88 13.40 1.96
CA GLU A 157 -12.36 12.95 3.27
C GLU A 157 -13.29 13.98 3.92
N LEU A 158 -13.02 15.27 3.72
CA LEU A 158 -13.92 16.35 4.12
C LEU A 158 -15.26 16.24 3.39
N GLU A 159 -15.24 16.01 2.08
CA GLU A 159 -16.46 15.82 1.28
C GLU A 159 -17.26 14.59 1.73
N LYS A 160 -16.60 13.44 1.93
CA LYS A 160 -17.23 12.22 2.49
C LYS A 160 -17.85 12.51 3.85
N THR A 161 -17.20 13.31 4.70
CA THR A 161 -17.70 13.67 6.03
C THR A 161 -18.95 14.54 5.90
N PHE A 162 -18.92 15.59 5.08
CA PHE A 162 -20.08 16.45 4.86
C PHE A 162 -21.26 15.67 4.27
N ALA A 163 -21.03 14.78 3.29
CA ALA A 163 -22.07 13.97 2.67
C ALA A 163 -22.86 13.12 3.69
N ARG A 164 -22.23 12.66 4.78
CA ARG A 164 -22.91 11.93 5.87
C ARG A 164 -23.90 12.80 6.64
N TYR A 165 -23.68 14.11 6.69
CA TYR A 165 -24.57 15.06 7.36
C TYR A 165 -25.67 15.59 6.43
N THR A 166 -25.43 15.68 5.12
CA THR A 166 -26.42 16.16 4.14
C THR A 166 -27.42 15.10 3.71
N ASN A 167 -27.06 13.82 3.76
CA ASN A 167 -27.95 12.68 3.46
C ASN A 167 -28.05 11.73 4.67
N PRO A 168 -28.74 12.12 5.76
CA PRO A 168 -28.94 11.21 6.87
C PRO A 168 -29.80 10.01 6.41
N SER A 169 -29.20 8.82 6.37
CA SER A 169 -29.91 7.55 6.12
C SER A 169 -30.74 7.09 7.32
N LEU A 170 -30.88 7.93 8.34
CA LEU A 170 -31.71 7.67 9.51
C LEU A 170 -33.12 8.11 9.18
N SER A 171 -33.99 7.14 8.87
CA SER A 171 -35.43 7.34 8.94
C SER A 171 -35.75 7.97 10.29
N ARG A 172 -36.31 9.19 10.26
CA ARG A 172 -36.84 9.85 11.44
C ARG A 172 -37.80 8.86 12.10
N SER A 173 -37.51 8.41 13.33
CA SER A 173 -38.45 7.57 14.07
C SER A 173 -39.69 8.42 14.36
N GLU A 174 -40.78 8.17 13.64
CA GLU A 174 -42.09 8.82 13.83
C GLU A 174 -42.83 8.34 15.11
N ASP A 175 -42.17 7.59 15.99
CA ASP A 175 -42.80 6.90 17.13
C ASP A 175 -42.99 7.74 18.41
N LEU A 176 -42.90 9.08 18.37
CA LEU A 176 -43.06 9.92 19.57
C LEU A 176 -44.11 11.05 19.48
N ASP A 177 -44.92 11.11 18.41
CA ASP A 177 -46.02 12.08 18.31
C ASP A 177 -47.41 11.48 18.66
N GLY A 178 -47.44 10.29 19.25
CA GLY A 178 -48.66 9.53 19.55
C GLY A 178 -49.19 9.60 20.99
N HIS A 179 -48.78 10.57 21.82
CA HIS A 179 -49.34 10.75 23.17
C HIS A 179 -50.15 12.06 23.25
N ASN A 180 -51.41 11.97 22.81
CA ASN A 180 -52.43 12.97 23.04
C ASN A 180 -53.10 12.68 24.40
N PRO A 181 -53.17 13.63 25.36
CA PRO A 181 -54.16 13.56 26.44
C PRO A 181 -55.58 13.85 25.94
#